data_AF-A0A0C9V4Z5-F1
#
_entry.id   AF-A0A0C9V4Z5-F1
#
_cell.length_a   1.000
_cell.length_b   1.000
_cell.length_c   1.000
_cell.angle_alpha   90.00
_cell.angle_beta   90.00
_cell.angle_gamma   90.00
#
_symmetry.space_group_name_H-M   'P 1'
#
loop_
_entity.id
_entity.type
_entity.pdbx_description
1 polymer ?
#
loop_
_entity_poly.entity_id
_entity_poly.type
_entity_poly.pdbx_seq_one_letter_code
_entity_poly.pdbx_strand_id
1 'polypeptide(L)'
;MEKTKNRTERQKAQDFSLVKRDTSGIEEEIELLENSEVRDAISPTQRAKLTDLRAEPAVINEKKDEWVEEHPEHKNPVYRSCYKKAKEEASASERSIYYDPVMNPYGVAPPGMPYMERSLRPDEVDSQGESSEEEDPDDDIPLPSAPPPGSKQEEDEEEDSDDDIPMPASPPGSNALPPPPLPPGSPPPLKSPPNFIPTPSFPPPPPPPPPGFRPDQAAMSGGYPFIPSPPSGFHVPPLRRGSRLYLHRHQDSRLYLHLRQDSRFYLPGQDYLDNLPEDNP
;
A
#
# COMPACT_ATOMS: atom_id res chain seq x y z
N MET A 1 8.02 -30.98 -34.05
CA MET A 1 7.02 -29.91 -33.80
C MET A 1 6.60 -29.84 -32.33
N GLU A 2 7.03 -30.77 -31.48
CA GLU A 2 6.68 -30.81 -30.07
C GLU A 2 7.50 -29.83 -29.21
N LYS A 3 8.81 -29.74 -29.42
CA LYS A 3 9.71 -28.81 -28.71
C LYS A 3 9.28 -27.33 -28.80
N THR A 4 8.64 -26.92 -29.89
CA THR A 4 8.13 -25.55 -30.04
C THR A 4 6.90 -25.30 -29.18
N LYS A 5 6.03 -26.30 -28.95
CA LYS A 5 4.86 -26.19 -28.07
C LYS A 5 5.29 -26.03 -26.61
N ASN A 6 6.28 -26.80 -26.16
CA ASN A 6 6.79 -26.72 -24.78
C ASN A 6 7.41 -25.35 -24.47
N ARG A 7 8.09 -24.74 -25.46
CA ARG A 7 8.62 -23.38 -25.31
C ARG A 7 7.52 -22.35 -25.15
N THR A 8 6.44 -22.44 -25.95
CA THR A 8 5.32 -21.49 -25.83
C THR A 8 4.54 -21.68 -24.54
N GLU A 9 4.37 -22.93 -24.08
CA GLU A 9 3.71 -23.22 -22.81
C GLU A 9 4.52 -22.69 -21.63
N ARG A 10 5.84 -22.90 -21.63
CA ARG A 10 6.73 -22.33 -20.61
C ARG A 10 6.70 -20.80 -20.61
N GLN A 11 6.67 -20.17 -21.80
CA GLN A 11 6.56 -18.72 -21.90
C GLN A 11 5.23 -18.23 -21.31
N LYS A 12 4.11 -18.89 -21.63
CA LYS A 12 2.80 -18.57 -21.04
C LYS A 12 2.79 -18.71 -19.51
N ALA A 13 3.43 -19.74 -18.98
CA ALA A 13 3.55 -19.92 -17.53
C ALA A 13 4.40 -18.81 -16.88
N GLN A 14 5.48 -18.38 -17.54
CA GLN A 14 6.29 -17.25 -17.08
C GLN A 14 5.51 -15.94 -17.11
N ASP A 15 4.81 -15.67 -18.21
CA ASP A 15 3.98 -14.47 -18.37
C ASP A 15 2.85 -14.45 -17.32
N PHE A 16 2.22 -15.60 -17.06
CA PHE A 16 1.19 -15.71 -16.02
C PHE A 16 1.75 -15.51 -14.60
N SER A 17 2.96 -16.01 -14.33
CA SER A 17 3.66 -15.74 -13.07
C SER A 17 3.97 -14.25 -12.91
N LEU A 18 4.36 -13.58 -14.01
CA LEU A 18 4.60 -12.14 -14.05
C LEU A 18 3.33 -11.32 -13.79
N VAL A 19 2.19 -11.73 -14.39
CA VAL A 19 0.87 -11.13 -14.16
C VAL A 19 0.43 -11.23 -12.69
N LYS A 20 0.81 -12.31 -12.00
CA LYS A 20 0.51 -12.50 -10.57
C LYS A 20 1.47 -11.78 -9.63
N ARG A 21 2.58 -11.24 -10.13
CA ARG A 21 3.56 -10.53 -9.31
C ARG A 21 2.93 -9.26 -8.73
N ASP A 22 3.06 -9.11 -7.41
CA ASP A 22 2.65 -7.91 -6.71
C ASP A 22 3.65 -6.77 -6.97
N THR A 23 3.16 -5.58 -7.27
CA THR A 23 3.97 -4.37 -7.52
C THR A 23 4.17 -3.54 -6.27
N SER A 24 3.44 -3.81 -5.18
CA SER A 24 3.48 -3.03 -3.94
C SER A 24 4.89 -2.86 -3.37
N GLY A 25 5.65 -3.95 -3.24
CA GLY A 25 7.02 -3.90 -2.72
C GLY A 25 8.01 -3.15 -3.63
N ILE A 26 7.76 -3.16 -4.94
CA ILE A 26 8.56 -2.40 -5.92
C ILE A 26 8.26 -0.91 -5.77
N GLU A 27 6.98 -0.55 -5.64
CA GLU A 27 6.52 0.84 -5.44
C GLU A 27 7.02 1.43 -4.11
N GLU A 28 7.00 0.66 -3.02
CA GLU A 28 7.55 1.09 -1.73
C GLU A 28 9.06 1.34 -1.81
N GLU A 29 9.81 0.51 -2.55
CA GLU A 29 11.23 0.73 -2.75
C GLU A 29 11.51 1.96 -3.62
N ILE A 30 10.70 2.21 -4.66
CA ILE A 30 10.75 3.44 -5.46
C ILE A 30 10.54 4.65 -4.55
N GLU A 31 9.47 4.66 -3.74
CA GLU A 31 9.17 5.77 -2.84
C GLU A 31 10.31 6.00 -1.83
N LEU A 32 10.90 4.94 -1.29
CA LEU A 32 12.04 5.04 -0.36
C LEU A 32 13.27 5.67 -1.02
N LEU A 33 13.61 5.26 -2.25
CA LEU A 33 14.75 5.79 -2.98
C LEU A 33 14.50 7.22 -3.46
N GLU A 34 13.29 7.53 -3.92
CA GLU A 34 12.88 8.89 -4.31
C GLU A 34 12.96 9.86 -3.12
N ASN A 35 12.46 9.45 -1.95
CA ASN A 35 12.59 10.23 -0.71
C ASN A 35 14.05 10.46 -0.31
N SER A 36 14.94 9.51 -0.62
CA SER A 36 16.39 9.64 -0.41
C SER A 36 17.04 10.56 -1.44
N GLU A 37 16.56 10.54 -2.69
CA GLU A 37 16.97 11.45 -3.77
C GLU A 37 16.59 12.91 -3.44
N VAL A 38 15.39 13.16 -2.92
CA VAL A 38 14.97 14.49 -2.45
C VAL A 38 15.90 15.06 -1.36
N ARG A 39 16.52 14.18 -0.58
CA ARG A 39 17.48 14.56 0.47
C ARG A 39 18.94 14.61 -0.01
N ASP A 40 19.18 14.42 -1.32
CA ASP A 40 20.52 14.29 -1.93
C ASP A 40 21.39 13.19 -1.28
N ALA A 41 20.77 12.21 -0.63
CA ALA A 41 21.45 11.13 0.10
C ALA A 41 21.64 9.85 -0.74
N ILE A 42 21.28 9.89 -2.03
CA ILE A 42 21.26 8.72 -2.91
C ILE A 42 22.61 8.46 -3.58
N SER A 43 23.06 7.20 -3.57
CA SER A 43 24.28 6.78 -4.26
C SER A 43 24.04 6.67 -5.79
N PRO A 44 25.09 6.73 -6.64
CA PRO A 44 24.93 6.54 -8.08
C PRO A 44 24.39 5.14 -8.44
N THR A 45 24.69 4.12 -7.64
CA THR A 45 24.14 2.77 -7.83
C THR A 45 22.66 2.70 -7.51
N GLN A 46 22.21 3.42 -6.47
CA GLN A 46 20.79 3.53 -6.12
C GLN A 46 20.00 4.30 -7.18
N ARG A 47 20.58 5.31 -7.82
CA ARG A 47 19.95 6.00 -8.95
C ARG A 47 19.71 5.08 -10.15
N ALA A 48 20.69 4.24 -10.50
CA ALA A 48 20.51 3.21 -11.53
C ALA A 48 19.43 2.18 -11.12
N LYS A 49 19.42 1.76 -9.86
CA LYS A 49 18.36 0.89 -9.35
C LYS A 49 16.99 1.54 -9.44
N LEU A 50 16.87 2.83 -9.13
CA LEU A 50 15.63 3.59 -9.22
C LEU A 50 15.11 3.66 -10.66
N THR A 51 15.99 3.81 -11.66
CA THR A 51 15.56 3.78 -13.07
C THR A 51 15.04 2.40 -13.50
N ASP A 52 15.69 1.32 -13.04
CA ASP A 52 15.27 -0.04 -13.34
C ASP A 52 13.94 -0.39 -12.64
N LEU A 53 13.83 -0.05 -11.35
CA LEU A 53 12.62 -0.27 -10.56
C LEU A 53 11.43 0.52 -11.10
N ARG A 54 11.62 1.73 -11.66
CA ARG A 54 10.54 2.48 -12.30
C ARG A 54 10.04 1.83 -13.60
N ALA A 55 10.87 1.04 -14.28
CA ALA A 55 10.49 0.36 -15.51
C ALA A 55 9.76 -0.98 -15.26
N GLU A 56 10.13 -1.71 -14.20
CA GLU A 56 9.52 -3.02 -13.86
C GLU A 56 7.98 -3.00 -13.69
N PRO A 57 7.35 -2.09 -12.92
CA PRO A 57 5.90 -2.09 -12.72
C PRO A 57 5.16 -1.73 -14.01
N ALA A 58 5.76 -0.92 -14.90
CA ALA A 58 5.18 -0.62 -16.20
C ALA A 58 5.07 -1.89 -17.07
N VAL A 59 6.13 -2.71 -17.09
CA VAL A 59 6.14 -3.99 -17.82
C VAL A 59 5.14 -4.99 -17.23
N ILE A 60 5.05 -5.08 -15.90
CA ILE A 60 4.07 -5.95 -15.22
C ILE A 60 2.65 -5.50 -15.55
N ASN A 61 2.37 -4.20 -15.52
CA ASN A 61 1.04 -3.66 -15.81
C ASN A 61 0.65 -3.84 -17.27
N GLU A 62 1.58 -3.62 -18.22
CA GLU A 62 1.34 -3.93 -19.64
C GLU A 62 0.96 -5.41 -19.83
N LYS A 63 1.67 -6.33 -19.17
CA LYS A 63 1.36 -7.77 -19.22
C LYS A 63 0.04 -8.12 -18.53
N LYS A 64 -0.30 -7.45 -17.43
CA LYS A 64 -1.61 -7.59 -16.78
C LYS A 64 -2.73 -7.12 -17.71
N ASP A 65 -2.56 -5.98 -18.38
CA ASP A 65 -3.53 -5.41 -19.30
C ASP A 65 -3.73 -6.33 -20.52
N GLU A 66 -2.65 -6.82 -21.15
CA GLU A 66 -2.68 -7.83 -22.23
C GLU A 66 -3.44 -9.09 -21.78
N TRP A 67 -3.11 -9.60 -20.60
CA TRP A 67 -3.74 -10.82 -20.08
C TRP A 67 -5.22 -10.63 -19.77
N VAL A 68 -5.62 -9.45 -19.29
CA VAL A 68 -7.01 -9.09 -19.02
C VAL A 68 -7.80 -8.84 -20.30
N GLU A 69 -7.15 -8.34 -21.36
CA GLU A 69 -7.76 -8.23 -22.69
C GLU A 69 -8.05 -9.63 -23.28
N GLU A 70 -7.13 -10.59 -23.10
CA GLU A 70 -7.33 -11.99 -23.50
C GLU A 70 -8.32 -12.74 -22.60
N HIS A 71 -8.38 -12.40 -21.30
CA HIS A 71 -9.20 -13.07 -20.28
C HIS A 71 -10.04 -12.05 -19.48
N PRO A 72 -11.08 -11.46 -20.09
CA PRO A 72 -11.90 -10.44 -19.41
C PRO A 72 -12.59 -10.98 -18.16
N GLU A 73 -12.83 -12.29 -18.09
CA GLU A 73 -13.37 -13.00 -16.92
C GLU A 73 -12.45 -12.91 -15.69
N HIS A 74 -11.15 -12.74 -15.90
CA HIS A 74 -10.17 -12.66 -14.83
C HIS A 74 -9.71 -11.24 -14.49
N LYS A 75 -10.38 -10.21 -15.02
CA LYS A 75 -10.09 -8.81 -14.67
C LYS A 75 -10.13 -8.57 -13.17
N ASN A 76 -11.15 -9.08 -12.49
CA ASN A 76 -11.35 -8.87 -11.06
C ASN A 76 -10.21 -9.45 -10.21
N PRO A 77 -9.81 -10.74 -10.33
CA PRO A 77 -8.73 -11.28 -9.51
C PRO A 77 -7.38 -10.59 -9.73
N VAL A 78 -7.04 -10.16 -10.95
CA VAL A 78 -5.75 -9.49 -11.22
C VAL A 78 -5.66 -8.09 -10.61
N TYR A 79 -6.77 -7.34 -10.57
CA TYR A 79 -6.79 -6.01 -9.92
C TYR A 79 -7.38 -6.01 -8.50
N ARG A 80 -7.70 -7.19 -7.92
CA ARG A 80 -8.32 -7.28 -6.59
C ARG A 80 -7.42 -6.74 -5.50
N SER A 81 -6.11 -6.96 -5.59
CA SER A 81 -5.12 -6.45 -4.62
C SER A 81 -5.13 -4.93 -4.55
N CYS A 82 -5.20 -4.24 -5.68
CA CYS A 82 -5.27 -2.78 -5.74
C CYS A 82 -6.59 -2.23 -5.17
N TYR A 83 -7.70 -2.94 -5.39
CA TYR A 83 -9.02 -2.48 -4.92
C TYR A 83 -9.19 -2.59 -3.40
N LYS A 84 -8.60 -3.62 -2.76
CA LYS A 84 -8.67 -3.79 -1.30
C LYS A 84 -8.01 -2.62 -0.57
N LYS A 85 -6.80 -2.22 -0.99
CA LYS A 85 -6.05 -1.10 -0.40
C LYS A 85 -6.82 0.23 -0.51
N ALA A 86 -7.37 0.53 -1.69
CA ALA A 86 -8.14 1.75 -1.89
C ALA A 86 -9.44 1.79 -1.07
N LYS A 87 -10.11 0.63 -0.90
CA LYS A 87 -11.33 0.52 -0.11
C LYS A 87 -11.06 0.68 1.39
N GLU A 88 -9.97 0.10 1.88
CA GLU A 88 -9.59 0.20 3.30
C GLU A 88 -9.30 1.66 3.69
N GLU A 89 -8.52 2.37 2.87
CA GLU A 89 -8.19 3.77 3.09
C GLU A 89 -9.43 4.69 3.04
N ALA A 90 -10.34 4.43 2.09
CA ALA A 90 -11.62 5.15 2.02
C ALA A 90 -12.48 4.87 3.27
N SER A 91 -12.56 3.61 3.72
CA SER A 91 -13.37 3.22 4.88
C SER A 91 -12.86 3.81 6.20
N ALA A 92 -11.53 3.97 6.33
CA ALA A 92 -10.92 4.57 7.51
C ALA A 92 -11.39 6.02 7.70
N SER A 93 -11.47 6.80 6.62
CA SER A 93 -11.89 8.19 6.68
C SER A 93 -13.33 8.37 7.19
N GLU A 94 -14.26 7.53 6.74
CA GLU A 94 -15.69 7.56 7.14
C GLU A 94 -15.92 7.13 8.59
N ARG A 95 -14.98 6.37 9.18
CA ARG A 95 -15.02 5.90 10.57
C ARG A 95 -14.46 6.92 11.56
N SER A 96 -13.74 7.94 11.13
CA SER A 96 -13.26 8.97 12.06
C SER A 96 -14.42 9.76 12.68
N ILE A 97 -14.34 10.09 13.98
CA ILE A 97 -15.32 10.98 14.64
C ILE A 97 -15.32 12.37 14.00
N TYR A 98 -14.21 12.73 13.35
CA TYR A 98 -14.01 14.03 12.72
C TYR A 98 -14.50 14.07 11.26
N TYR A 99 -15.01 12.97 10.72
CA TYR A 99 -15.54 12.91 9.36
C TYR A 99 -16.83 13.72 9.24
N ASP A 100 -16.78 14.75 8.40
CA ASP A 100 -17.95 15.52 7.98
C ASP A 100 -17.88 15.64 6.45
N PRO A 101 -18.85 15.08 5.69
CA PRO A 101 -18.84 15.10 4.22
C PRO A 101 -18.68 16.49 3.60
N VAL A 102 -19.08 17.55 4.33
CA VAL A 102 -19.04 18.92 3.84
C VAL A 102 -17.82 19.66 4.36
N MET A 103 -17.51 19.53 5.64
CA MET A 103 -16.48 20.36 6.30
C MET A 103 -15.11 19.66 6.43
N ASN A 104 -15.07 18.33 6.45
CA ASN A 104 -13.86 17.53 6.61
C ASN A 104 -13.99 16.15 5.94
N PRO A 105 -13.98 16.09 4.59
CA PRO A 105 -14.24 14.87 3.84
C PRO A 105 -13.15 13.79 3.99
N TYR A 106 -12.02 14.14 4.62
CA TYR A 106 -10.92 13.21 4.86
C TYR A 106 -10.91 12.68 6.29
N GLY A 107 -11.80 13.18 7.17
CA GLY A 107 -11.82 12.72 8.56
C GLY A 107 -10.57 13.08 9.37
N VAL A 108 -9.77 14.05 8.90
CA VAL A 108 -8.50 14.41 9.52
C VAL A 108 -8.79 15.08 10.87
N ALA A 109 -8.20 14.56 11.94
CA ALA A 109 -8.34 15.15 13.25
C ALA A 109 -7.80 16.60 13.23
N PRO A 110 -8.49 17.56 13.87
CA PRO A 110 -7.96 18.92 13.97
C PRO A 110 -6.63 18.92 14.73
N PRO A 111 -5.69 19.85 14.41
CA PRO A 111 -4.41 19.93 15.07
C PRO A 111 -4.53 19.95 16.60
N GLY A 112 -3.76 19.08 17.28
CA GLY A 112 -3.78 18.96 18.74
C GLY A 112 -4.81 17.98 19.31
N MET A 113 -5.64 17.35 18.46
CA MET A 113 -6.52 16.27 18.85
C MET A 113 -6.04 14.93 18.26
N PRO A 114 -5.96 13.85 19.06
CA PRO A 114 -5.62 12.54 18.52
C PRO A 114 -6.75 12.04 17.60
N TYR A 115 -6.37 11.23 16.62
CA TYR A 115 -7.32 10.49 15.81
C TYR A 115 -8.16 9.60 16.72
N MET A 116 -9.49 9.69 16.60
CA MET A 116 -10.44 8.89 17.35
C MET A 116 -11.48 8.36 16.37
N GLU A 117 -11.74 7.07 16.46
CA GLU A 117 -12.71 6.37 15.62
C GLU A 117 -14.06 6.33 16.32
N ARG A 118 -15.12 6.47 15.53
CA ARG A 118 -16.49 6.38 16.00
C ARG A 118 -16.77 4.92 16.37
N SER A 119 -17.52 4.69 17.45
CA SER A 119 -17.99 3.34 17.78
C SER A 119 -18.80 2.77 16.61
N LEU A 120 -18.65 1.47 16.34
CA LEU A 120 -19.39 0.74 15.32
C LEU A 120 -20.89 1.05 15.43
N ARG A 121 -21.48 1.60 14.36
CA ARG A 121 -22.93 1.69 14.28
C ARG A 121 -23.48 0.26 14.17
N PRO A 122 -24.66 -0.06 14.72
CA PRO A 122 -25.25 -1.39 14.62
C PRO A 122 -25.42 -1.90 13.19
N ASP A 123 -25.57 -0.99 12.23
CA ASP A 123 -25.68 -1.29 10.79
C ASP A 123 -24.32 -1.45 10.10
N GLU A 124 -23.22 -1.18 10.80
CA GLU A 124 -21.85 -1.28 10.27
C GLU A 124 -21.15 -2.50 10.86
N VAL A 125 -20.89 -3.49 10.01
CA VAL A 125 -20.11 -4.69 10.37
C VAL A 125 -18.63 -4.30 10.41
N ASP A 126 -17.90 -4.78 11.41
CA ASP A 126 -16.49 -4.43 11.59
C ASP A 126 -15.63 -5.02 10.48
N SER A 127 -15.36 -4.23 9.44
CA SER A 127 -14.56 -4.67 8.28
C SER A 127 -13.11 -4.98 8.64
N GLN A 128 -12.66 -4.63 9.86
CA GLN A 128 -11.33 -4.94 10.36
C GLN A 128 -11.21 -6.36 10.92
N GLY A 129 -12.35 -7.01 11.24
CA GLY A 129 -12.39 -8.40 11.71
C GLY A 129 -12.56 -9.46 10.62
N GLU A 130 -13.08 -9.10 9.45
CA GLU A 130 -13.44 -10.07 8.39
C GLU A 130 -12.32 -10.33 7.36
N SER A 131 -11.14 -9.72 7.49
CA SER A 131 -10.04 -9.95 6.54
C SER A 131 -9.33 -11.31 6.69
N SER A 132 -9.73 -12.17 7.62
CA SER A 132 -9.11 -13.48 7.83
C SER A 132 -10.05 -14.67 7.62
N GLU A 133 -11.32 -14.46 7.24
CA GLU A 133 -12.33 -15.52 7.09
C GLU A 133 -13.11 -15.47 5.76
N GLU A 134 -12.62 -14.76 4.73
CA GLU A 134 -13.01 -15.12 3.36
C GLU A 134 -12.25 -16.38 2.98
N GLU A 135 -12.79 -17.52 3.43
CA GLU A 135 -12.63 -18.84 2.83
C GLU A 135 -12.58 -18.68 1.30
N ASP A 136 -11.49 -19.15 0.70
CA ASP A 136 -11.46 -19.37 -0.74
C ASP A 136 -12.72 -20.19 -1.08
N PRO A 137 -13.58 -19.73 -2.01
CA PRO A 137 -14.76 -20.51 -2.42
C PRO A 137 -14.40 -21.85 -3.08
N ASP A 138 -13.11 -22.20 -3.16
CA ASP A 138 -12.57 -23.49 -3.57
C ASP A 138 -12.44 -24.51 -2.42
N ASP A 139 -12.52 -24.11 -1.14
CA ASP A 139 -12.44 -25.05 0.01
C ASP A 139 -13.81 -25.68 0.37
N ASP A 140 -14.91 -25.08 -0.12
CA ASP A 140 -16.28 -25.60 0.04
C ASP A 140 -16.72 -26.48 -1.15
N ILE A 141 -15.84 -26.65 -2.15
CA ILE A 141 -15.94 -27.81 -3.05
C ILE A 141 -15.53 -29.00 -2.19
N PRO A 142 -16.44 -29.96 -1.91
CA PRO A 142 -16.09 -31.12 -1.10
C PRO A 142 -14.87 -31.77 -1.74
N LEU A 143 -13.72 -31.65 -1.07
CA LEU A 143 -12.49 -32.35 -1.43
C LEU A 143 -12.92 -33.79 -1.74
N PRO A 144 -12.75 -34.28 -2.98
CA PRO A 144 -13.15 -35.63 -3.30
C PRO A 144 -12.49 -36.53 -2.26
N SER A 145 -13.30 -37.38 -1.62
CA SER A 145 -12.87 -38.23 -0.51
C SER A 145 -11.49 -38.77 -0.83
N ALA A 146 -10.49 -38.37 -0.02
CA ALA A 146 -9.11 -38.72 -0.28
C ALA A 146 -9.03 -40.22 -0.57
N PRO A 147 -8.37 -40.64 -1.67
CA PRO A 147 -8.21 -42.06 -1.96
C PRO A 147 -7.63 -42.73 -0.71
N PRO A 148 -8.19 -43.87 -0.28
CA PRO A 148 -7.81 -44.51 0.97
C PRO A 148 -6.28 -44.69 0.99
N PRO A 149 -5.59 -44.28 2.06
CA PRO A 149 -4.14 -44.43 2.17
C PRO A 149 -3.81 -45.92 2.11
N GLY A 150 -3.47 -46.40 0.91
CA GLY A 150 -3.29 -47.83 0.65
C GLY A 150 -3.69 -48.32 -0.74
N SER A 151 -4.40 -47.55 -1.57
CA SER A 151 -4.54 -47.90 -2.99
C SER A 151 -3.24 -47.58 -3.71
N LYS A 152 -2.39 -48.62 -3.86
CA LYS A 152 -1.36 -48.68 -4.88
C LYS A 152 -2.02 -48.45 -6.23
N GLN A 153 -2.06 -47.20 -6.67
CA GLN A 153 -2.33 -46.85 -8.05
C GLN A 153 -1.04 -47.22 -8.77
N GLU A 154 -1.05 -48.39 -9.38
CA GLU A 154 -0.17 -48.70 -10.51
C GLU A 154 -0.58 -47.73 -11.63
N GLU A 155 -0.07 -46.51 -11.57
CA GLU A 155 -0.13 -45.56 -12.66
C GLU A 155 1.27 -45.45 -13.24
N ASP A 156 1.34 -45.86 -14.51
CA ASP A 156 2.39 -45.67 -15.49
C ASP A 156 3.46 -44.65 -15.07
N GLU A 157 4.58 -45.20 -14.66
CA GLU A 157 5.89 -44.56 -14.72
C GLU A 157 6.23 -44.33 -16.21
N GLU A 158 5.66 -43.30 -16.84
CA GLU A 158 6.35 -42.65 -17.95
C GLU A 158 7.46 -41.78 -17.38
N GLU A 159 8.56 -42.45 -17.03
CA GLU A 159 9.89 -41.88 -16.83
C GLU A 159 10.34 -41.15 -18.10
N ASP A 160 9.82 -39.94 -18.33
CA ASP A 160 10.32 -39.07 -19.40
C ASP A 160 11.57 -38.33 -18.90
N SER A 161 12.69 -39.07 -18.93
CA SER A 161 14.06 -38.64 -19.22
C SER A 161 14.42 -37.16 -18.92
N ASP A 162 14.70 -36.85 -17.65
CA ASP A 162 15.47 -35.66 -17.24
C ASP A 162 17.00 -35.90 -17.29
N ASP A 163 17.44 -36.89 -18.09
CA ASP A 163 18.84 -37.37 -18.17
C ASP A 163 19.60 -36.81 -19.39
N ASP A 164 18.96 -35.93 -20.17
CA ASP A 164 19.53 -35.35 -21.41
C ASP A 164 19.62 -33.80 -21.38
N ILE A 165 19.41 -33.18 -20.22
CA ILE A 165 19.96 -31.84 -19.98
C ILE A 165 21.45 -32.05 -19.74
N PRO A 166 22.36 -31.56 -20.62
CA PRO A 166 23.77 -31.59 -20.29
C PRO A 166 23.95 -30.79 -19.01
N MET A 167 24.18 -31.49 -17.90
CA MET A 167 24.61 -30.87 -16.67
C MET A 167 25.77 -29.94 -17.06
N PRO A 168 25.72 -28.64 -16.70
CA PRO A 168 26.84 -27.76 -16.97
C PRO A 168 28.09 -28.44 -16.43
N ALA A 169 29.14 -28.50 -17.25
CA ALA A 169 30.39 -29.18 -16.90
C ALA A 169 30.75 -28.83 -15.46
N SER A 170 30.79 -29.86 -14.60
CA SER A 170 31.04 -29.70 -13.18
C SER A 170 32.22 -28.74 -12.99
N PRO A 171 32.12 -27.74 -12.09
CA PRO A 171 33.23 -26.83 -11.85
C PRO A 171 34.49 -27.68 -11.59
N PRO A 172 35.62 -27.35 -12.24
CA PRO A 172 36.82 -28.17 -12.21
C PRO A 172 37.14 -28.51 -10.76
N GLY A 173 37.20 -29.82 -10.47
CA GLY A 173 37.36 -30.36 -9.14
C GLY A 173 38.38 -29.55 -8.35
N SER A 174 37.89 -28.79 -7.38
CA SER A 174 38.74 -28.15 -6.40
C SER A 174 39.43 -29.27 -5.65
N ASN A 175 40.70 -29.51 -5.99
CA ASN A 175 41.63 -30.26 -5.18
C ASN A 175 41.45 -29.78 -3.74
N ALA A 176 40.93 -30.68 -2.90
CA ALA A 176 40.53 -30.42 -1.54
C ALA A 176 41.72 -29.88 -0.74
N LEU A 177 41.78 -28.56 -0.61
CA LEU A 177 42.42 -27.95 0.55
C LEU A 177 41.53 -28.28 1.76
N PRO A 178 42.10 -28.73 2.88
CA PRO A 178 41.31 -29.00 4.08
C PRO A 178 40.55 -27.72 4.47
N PRO A 179 39.25 -27.81 4.77
CA PRO A 179 38.48 -26.64 5.16
C PRO A 179 39.16 -25.97 6.37
N PRO A 180 39.28 -24.63 6.38
CA PRO A 180 39.81 -23.93 7.54
C PRO A 180 38.96 -24.27 8.78
N PRO A 181 39.57 -24.35 9.97
CA PRO A 181 38.83 -24.64 11.20
C PRO A 181 37.73 -23.59 11.35
N LEU A 182 36.48 -24.07 11.39
CA LEU A 182 35.32 -23.24 11.63
C LEU A 182 35.52 -22.48 12.95
N PRO A 183 35.22 -21.17 13.01
CA PRO A 183 35.25 -20.44 14.27
C PRO A 183 34.31 -21.11 15.27
N PRO A 184 34.63 -21.12 16.57
CA PRO A 184 33.77 -21.70 17.60
C PRO A 184 32.37 -21.10 17.48
N GLY A 185 31.41 -21.96 17.12
CA GLY A 185 30.02 -21.56 16.92
C GLY A 185 29.48 -20.84 18.14
N SER A 186 28.74 -19.76 17.90
CA SER A 186 28.02 -19.06 18.95
C SER A 186 27.14 -20.04 19.73
N PRO A 187 27.11 -19.95 21.08
CA PRO A 187 26.28 -20.83 21.88
C PRO A 187 24.81 -20.72 21.45
N PRO A 188 24.08 -21.85 21.43
CA PRO A 188 22.67 -21.84 21.05
C PRO A 188 21.89 -20.86 21.94
N PRO A 189 20.93 -20.10 21.38
CA PRO A 189 20.12 -19.19 22.17
C PRO A 189 19.40 -19.98 23.26
N LEU A 190 19.68 -19.61 24.51
CA LEU A 190 18.95 -20.11 25.67
C LEU A 190 17.47 -19.84 25.44
N LYS A 191 16.67 -20.92 25.45
CA LYS A 191 15.21 -20.85 25.35
C LYS A 191 14.69 -19.92 26.44
N SER A 192 14.25 -18.73 26.03
CA SER A 192 13.57 -17.78 26.91
C SER A 192 12.36 -18.49 27.54
N PRO A 193 12.13 -18.37 28.86
CA PRO A 193 10.91 -18.86 29.47
C PRO A 193 9.70 -18.15 28.85
N PRO A 194 8.52 -18.80 28.82
CA PRO A 194 7.31 -18.21 28.27
C PRO A 194 7.02 -16.88 28.97
N ASN A 195 7.00 -15.80 28.18
CA ASN A 195 6.50 -14.50 28.63
C ASN A 195 5.06 -14.69 29.10
N PHE A 196 4.86 -14.67 30.42
CA PHE A 196 3.56 -14.39 31.01
C PHE A 196 3.20 -12.96 30.61
N ILE A 197 2.34 -12.83 29.61
CA ILE A 197 1.69 -11.56 29.31
C ILE A 197 0.79 -11.25 30.50
N PRO A 198 1.02 -10.17 31.27
CA PRO A 198 0.11 -9.78 32.33
C PRO A 198 -1.22 -9.40 31.66
N THR A 199 -2.27 -10.13 31.99
CA THR A 199 -3.62 -9.80 31.59
C THR A 199 -3.94 -8.38 32.06
N PRO A 200 -4.49 -7.49 31.21
CA PRO A 200 -4.87 -6.17 31.65
C PRO A 200 -5.95 -6.31 32.72
N SER A 201 -5.65 -5.82 33.92
CA SER A 201 -6.63 -5.69 34.99
C SER A 201 -7.66 -4.67 34.55
N PHE A 202 -8.79 -5.15 34.04
CA PHE A 202 -9.93 -4.30 33.73
C PHE A 202 -10.46 -3.69 35.02
N PRO A 203 -10.69 -2.35 35.07
CA PRO A 203 -11.33 -1.74 36.21
C PRO A 203 -12.74 -2.34 36.41
N PRO A 204 -13.20 -2.50 37.67
CA PRO A 204 -14.52 -3.04 37.92
C PRO A 204 -15.59 -2.17 37.23
N PRO A 205 -16.66 -2.77 36.68
CA PRO A 205 -17.71 -2.02 36.02
C PRO A 205 -18.34 -1.00 36.98
N PRO A 206 -18.75 0.18 36.48
CA PRO A 206 -19.40 1.19 37.32
C PRO A 206 -20.70 0.63 37.91
N PRO A 207 -21.08 1.07 39.13
CA PRO A 207 -22.30 0.62 39.77
C PRO A 207 -23.54 1.01 38.93
N PRO A 208 -24.59 0.17 38.91
CA PRO A 208 -25.81 0.49 38.19
C PRO A 208 -26.44 1.78 38.74
N PRO A 209 -27.02 2.62 37.87
CA PRO A 209 -27.69 3.84 38.31
C PRO A 209 -28.88 3.50 39.24
N PRO A 210 -29.16 4.36 40.23
CA PRO A 210 -30.25 4.13 41.17
C PRO A 210 -31.60 4.05 40.43
N PRO A 211 -32.48 3.12 40.85
CA PRO A 211 -33.84 3.01 40.29
C PRO A 211 -34.58 4.35 40.42
N GLY A 212 -34.88 4.99 39.29
CA GLY A 212 -35.61 6.27 39.25
C GLY A 212 -34.97 7.36 38.39
N PHE A 213 -33.78 7.14 37.84
CA PHE A 213 -33.22 8.06 36.83
C PHE A 213 -34.01 7.93 35.52
N ARG A 214 -34.99 8.81 35.32
CA ARG A 214 -35.67 8.99 34.04
C ARG A 214 -34.75 9.86 33.16
N PRO A 215 -34.28 9.39 31.99
CA PRO A 215 -33.69 10.28 31.02
C PRO A 215 -34.83 11.16 30.50
N ASP A 216 -34.95 12.33 31.10
CA ASP A 216 -35.99 13.27 30.72
C ASP A 216 -35.73 13.73 29.29
N GLN A 217 -36.79 13.69 28.51
CA GLN A 217 -36.88 14.15 27.14
C GLN A 217 -36.68 15.67 27.12
N ALA A 218 -35.43 16.13 27.16
CA ALA A 218 -35.10 17.53 26.97
C ALA A 218 -34.38 17.73 25.64
N ALA A 219 -35.14 18.25 24.69
CA ALA A 219 -34.67 19.07 23.57
C ALA A 219 -33.83 18.37 22.49
N MET A 220 -34.53 17.60 21.66
CA MET A 220 -34.32 17.67 20.20
C MET A 220 -34.65 19.10 19.73
N SER A 221 -33.68 19.99 19.78
CA SER A 221 -33.72 21.32 19.18
C SER A 221 -32.36 21.52 18.54
N GLY A 222 -32.33 21.67 17.21
CA GLY A 222 -31.13 21.82 16.38
C GLY A 222 -30.26 23.02 16.76
N GLY A 223 -29.52 22.87 17.85
CA GLY A 223 -28.51 23.81 18.29
C GLY A 223 -27.26 23.63 17.47
N TYR A 224 -27.10 24.47 16.45
CA TYR A 224 -25.77 24.79 15.94
C TYR A 224 -24.88 25.17 17.13
N PRO A 225 -23.67 24.61 17.26
CA PRO A 225 -22.76 24.99 18.33
C PRO A 225 -22.51 26.50 18.24
N PHE A 226 -22.70 27.18 19.37
CA PHE A 226 -22.44 28.60 19.53
C PHE A 226 -20.96 28.86 19.24
N ILE A 227 -20.64 29.35 18.04
CA ILE A 227 -19.30 29.79 17.69
C ILE A 227 -19.07 31.11 18.44
N PRO A 228 -18.15 31.18 19.41
CA PRO A 228 -17.85 32.43 20.09
C PRO A 228 -17.36 33.45 19.07
N SER A 229 -17.89 34.66 19.13
CA SER A 229 -17.43 35.76 18.27
C SER A 229 -15.91 35.94 18.43
N PRO A 230 -15.15 36.12 17.34
CA PRO A 230 -13.72 36.35 17.46
C PRO A 230 -13.47 37.57 18.34
N PRO A 231 -12.46 37.53 19.24
CA PRO A 231 -12.16 38.64 20.11
C PRO A 231 -11.87 39.90 19.29
N SER A 232 -12.44 41.04 19.69
CA SER A 232 -12.15 42.35 19.12
C SER A 232 -10.65 42.59 19.11
N GLY A 233 -10.01 42.47 17.94
CA GLY A 233 -8.57 42.60 17.78
C GLY A 233 -7.95 41.73 16.69
N PHE A 234 -8.65 40.70 16.19
CA PHE A 234 -8.18 39.95 15.02
C PHE A 234 -8.31 40.77 13.74
N HIS A 235 -7.23 41.46 13.38
CA HIS A 235 -7.07 42.12 12.10
C HIS A 235 -6.67 41.06 11.07
N VAL A 236 -7.64 40.57 10.28
CA VAL A 236 -7.34 39.72 9.11
C VAL A 236 -6.57 40.62 8.13
N PRO A 237 -5.31 40.31 7.79
CA PRO A 237 -4.56 41.13 6.85
C PRO A 237 -5.30 41.17 5.51
N PRO A 238 -5.38 42.33 4.84
CA PRO A 238 -6.05 42.42 3.55
C PRO A 238 -5.34 41.48 2.58
N LEU A 239 -6.08 40.49 2.07
CA LEU A 239 -5.67 39.68 0.93
C LEU A 239 -5.18 40.63 -0.16
N ARG A 240 -3.92 40.47 -0.57
CA ARG A 240 -3.31 41.32 -1.60
C ARG A 240 -4.19 41.29 -2.84
N ARG A 241 -4.56 42.48 -3.31
CA ARG A 241 -5.39 42.70 -4.50
C ARG A 241 -4.73 42.03 -5.71
N GLY A 242 -5.24 40.88 -6.14
CA GLY A 242 -4.74 40.19 -7.34
C GLY A 242 -4.95 38.68 -7.40
N SER A 243 -5.07 37.99 -6.26
CA SER A 243 -5.29 36.53 -6.24
C SER A 243 -6.78 36.19 -6.29
N ARG A 244 -7.29 35.84 -7.48
CA ARG A 244 -8.59 35.17 -7.62
C ARG A 244 -8.36 33.66 -7.70
N LEU A 245 -8.78 32.96 -6.65
CA LEU A 245 -8.93 31.51 -6.70
C LEU A 245 -10.25 31.20 -7.41
N TYR A 246 -10.18 30.48 -8.53
CA TYR A 246 -11.37 29.98 -9.23
C TYR A 246 -11.52 28.49 -8.92
N LEU A 247 -12.61 28.13 -8.26
CA LEU A 247 -12.98 26.74 -8.06
C LEU A 247 -14.00 26.36 -9.14
N HIS A 248 -13.59 25.55 -10.12
CA HIS A 248 -14.49 24.99 -11.13
C HIS A 248 -14.88 23.56 -10.73
N ARG A 249 -16.18 23.35 -10.49
CA ARG A 249 -16.75 22.03 -10.22
C ARG A 249 -17.23 21.44 -11.55
N HIS A 250 -16.50 20.46 -12.07
CA HIS A 250 -16.93 19.66 -13.23
C HIS A 250 -17.89 18.55 -12.78
N GLN A 251 -18.71 18.03 -13.70
CA GLN A 251 -19.71 16.99 -13.40
C GLN A 251 -19.09 15.63 -13.00
N ASP A 252 -17.80 15.42 -13.24
CA ASP A 252 -17.11 14.14 -13.04
C ASP A 252 -16.29 14.07 -11.73
N SER A 253 -16.69 14.82 -10.69
CA SER A 253 -16.12 14.72 -9.33
C SER A 253 -14.59 14.93 -9.22
N ARG A 254 -13.96 15.57 -10.22
CA ARG A 254 -12.55 15.97 -10.16
C ARG A 254 -12.43 17.46 -9.88
N LEU A 255 -11.86 17.80 -8.72
CA LEU A 255 -11.52 19.17 -8.36
C LEU A 255 -10.15 19.51 -8.96
N TYR A 256 -10.11 20.48 -9.86
CA TYR A 256 -8.87 20.99 -10.43
C TYR A 256 -8.54 22.36 -9.82
N LEU A 257 -7.45 22.45 -9.05
CA LEU A 257 -6.87 23.73 -8.66
C LEU A 257 -6.02 24.28 -9.81
N HIS A 258 -6.53 25.30 -10.51
CA HIS A 258 -5.71 26.06 -11.45
C HIS A 258 -5.01 27.20 -10.70
N LEU A 259 -3.76 26.97 -10.28
CA LEU A 259 -2.86 28.07 -9.92
C LEU A 259 -2.40 28.74 -11.22
N ARG A 260 -2.90 29.95 -11.50
CA ARG A 260 -2.26 30.80 -12.53
C ARG A 260 -0.88 31.22 -12.02
N GLN A 261 0.13 30.68 -12.64
CA GLN A 261 1.55 30.94 -12.38
C GLN A 261 2.01 32.26 -13.03
N ASP A 262 1.25 33.35 -12.86
CA ASP A 262 1.70 34.70 -13.28
C ASP A 262 2.48 35.42 -12.16
N SER A 263 2.91 34.67 -11.14
CA SER A 263 3.81 35.12 -10.09
C SER A 263 5.25 35.11 -10.62
N ARG A 264 5.67 36.19 -11.29
CA ARG A 264 7.09 36.49 -11.43
C ARG A 264 7.65 36.71 -10.02
N PHE A 265 8.30 35.69 -9.47
CA PHE A 265 9.16 35.84 -8.31
C PHE A 265 10.34 36.73 -8.72
N TYR A 266 10.29 38.01 -8.34
CA TYR A 266 11.48 38.85 -8.34
C TYR A 266 12.36 38.36 -7.19
N LEU A 267 13.41 37.60 -7.52
CA LEU A 267 14.55 37.41 -6.63
C LEU A 267 15.34 38.74 -6.62
N PRO A 268 15.43 39.45 -5.50
CA PRO A 268 16.31 40.61 -5.44
C PRO A 268 17.77 40.12 -5.44
N GLY A 269 18.51 40.34 -6.53
CA GLY A 269 19.98 40.24 -6.48
C GLY A 269 20.74 39.60 -7.65
N GLN A 270 20.18 39.49 -8.87
CA GLN A 270 20.91 38.90 -10.02
C GLN A 270 21.40 39.90 -11.09
N ASP A 271 21.37 41.20 -10.82
CA ASP A 271 21.71 42.23 -11.83
C ASP A 271 23.23 42.50 -12.01
N TYR A 272 24.12 41.56 -11.67
CA TYR A 272 25.57 41.87 -11.57
C TYR A 272 26.54 41.00 -12.38
N LEU A 273 26.10 40.20 -13.36
CA LEU A 273 27.03 39.37 -14.15
C LEU A 273 27.01 39.54 -15.67
N ASP A 274 26.18 40.41 -16.24
CA ASP A 274 26.08 40.57 -17.72
C ASP A 274 26.93 41.72 -18.30
N ASN A 275 27.99 42.15 -17.63
CA ASN A 275 28.93 43.14 -18.17
C ASN A 275 30.37 42.59 -18.20
N LEU A 276 30.60 41.55 -18.99
CA LEU A 276 31.93 41.22 -19.49
C LEU A 276 32.05 41.74 -20.93
N PRO A 277 33.00 42.65 -21.23
CA PRO A 277 33.18 43.16 -22.58
C PRO A 277 33.71 42.05 -23.49
N GLU A 278 33.00 41.81 -24.58
CA GLU A 278 33.45 40.99 -25.70
C GLU A 278 34.65 41.68 -26.35
N ASP A 279 35.84 41.13 -26.13
CA ASP A 279 37.01 41.43 -26.94
C ASP A 279 36.82 40.81 -28.33
N ASN A 280 36.88 41.67 -29.34
CA ASN A 280 36.88 41.37 -30.77
C ASN A 280 37.80 42.45 -31.40
N PRO A 281 38.65 42.21 -32.41
CA PRO A 281 39.01 40.97 -33.12
C PRO A 281 40.45 40.47 -32.90
#